data_AF-A0A345YCM3-F1
#
_entry.id   AF-A0A345YCM3-F1
#
_cell.length_a   1.000
_cell.length_b   1.000
_cell.length_c   1.000
_cell.angle_alpha   90.00
_cell.angle_beta   90.00
_cell.angle_gamma   90.00
#
_symmetry.space_group_name_H-M   'P 1'
#
loop_
_entity.id
_entity.type
_entity.pdbx_description
1 polymer ?
#
loop_
_entity_poly.entity_id
_entity_poly.type
_entity_poly.pdbx_seq_one_letter_code
_entity_poly.pdbx_strand_id
1 'polypeptide(L)'
;MAQARQELPFLKGPTGEEPASLSQGQSPQIVTNTDPQDLAEVTAIGEDWNLDSANAGWLKKGLEKWQQNPGLMLYKLQTSFYKFSWLLIPLSVPFVWLLFFWKRRFRAYDHAIFVTYSLAFMTLLILAIVLGGMAGMPTSIVALGSLLIPPIHIYKHLRGTYALSRFSAFWRLSVLSILIAIVLGLFTSLLMLLGLF
;
A
#
# COMPACT_ATOMS: atom_id res chain seq x y z
N MET A 1 38.17 -9.44 38.04
CA MET A 1 36.95 -10.05 37.46
C MET A 1 35.95 -10.57 38.52
N ALA A 2 36.14 -10.31 39.82
CA ALA A 2 35.26 -10.83 40.89
C ALA A 2 34.14 -9.85 41.31
N GLN A 3 34.20 -8.58 40.89
CA GLN A 3 33.17 -7.57 41.21
C GLN A 3 32.09 -7.41 40.12
N ALA A 4 32.15 -8.17 39.02
CA ALA A 4 31.17 -8.07 37.92
C ALA A 4 30.03 -9.12 37.99
N ARG A 5 29.97 -9.94 39.04
CA ARG A 5 28.97 -11.02 39.20
C ARG A 5 27.93 -10.78 40.29
N GLN A 6 27.98 -9.65 41.01
CA GLN A 6 27.02 -9.33 42.09
C GLN A 6 25.85 -8.43 41.65
N GLU A 7 25.86 -7.91 40.42
CA GLU A 7 24.87 -6.93 39.95
C GLU A 7 23.82 -7.50 38.96
N LEU A 8 23.86 -8.79 38.62
CA LEU A 8 23.03 -9.36 37.54
C LEU A 8 22.28 -10.64 37.98
N PRO A 9 21.05 -10.53 38.52
CA PRO A 9 20.28 -11.68 39.05
C PRO A 9 19.82 -12.68 37.97
N PHE A 10 19.90 -12.34 36.69
CA PHE A 10 19.54 -13.22 35.58
C PHE A 10 20.65 -14.18 35.13
N LEU A 11 21.88 -14.04 35.66
CA LEU A 11 22.99 -14.97 35.39
C LEU A 11 23.09 -16.11 36.41
N LYS A 12 22.04 -16.32 37.21
CA LYS A 12 21.85 -17.55 38.00
C LYS A 12 21.35 -18.64 37.04
N GLY A 13 22.27 -19.25 36.31
CA GLY A 13 22.00 -20.48 35.57
C GLY A 13 21.43 -21.55 36.51
N PRO A 14 20.46 -22.36 36.07
CA PRO A 14 19.91 -23.43 36.89
C PRO A 14 21.04 -24.38 37.25
N THR A 15 21.32 -24.43 38.54
CA THR A 15 22.37 -25.27 39.11
C THR A 15 21.81 -26.68 39.18
N GLY A 16 22.37 -27.55 38.34
CA GLY A 16 22.43 -29.01 38.47
C GLY A 16 21.24 -29.76 39.06
N GLU A 17 20.38 -30.29 38.19
CA GLU A 17 19.93 -31.69 38.27
C GLU A 17 19.89 -32.26 36.84
N GLU A 18 20.56 -33.39 36.65
CA GLU A 18 20.67 -34.19 35.41
C GLU A 18 19.60 -35.32 35.45
N PRO A 19 19.48 -36.23 34.46
CA PRO A 19 18.66 -36.12 33.25
C PRO A 19 17.49 -37.13 33.18
N ALA A 20 16.65 -36.93 32.17
CA ALA A 20 15.90 -37.93 31.40
C ALA A 20 15.56 -39.30 32.04
N SER A 21 14.26 -39.53 32.27
CA SER A 21 13.67 -40.84 32.01
C SER A 21 12.69 -40.73 30.84
N LEU A 22 13.17 -41.18 29.68
CA LEU A 22 12.32 -41.54 28.55
C LEU A 22 11.60 -42.85 28.91
N SER A 23 10.32 -42.78 29.23
CA SER A 23 9.46 -43.97 29.16
C SER A 23 8.64 -43.88 27.87
N GLN A 24 9.07 -44.70 26.91
CA GLN A 24 8.31 -45.05 25.72
C GLN A 24 7.08 -45.85 26.10
N GLY A 25 5.98 -45.63 25.38
CA GLY A 25 4.92 -46.62 25.22
C GLY A 25 3.54 -46.10 25.57
N GLN A 26 2.84 -45.53 24.58
CA GLN A 26 1.61 -46.12 24.07
C GLN A 26 1.19 -45.35 22.80
N SER A 27 1.25 -46.00 21.63
CA SER A 27 0.47 -45.58 20.47
C SER A 27 -1.03 -45.75 20.76
N PRO A 28 -1.90 -44.94 20.15
CA PRO A 28 -3.19 -44.57 20.71
C PRO A 28 -4.25 -45.67 20.54
N GLN A 29 -4.94 -45.99 21.64
CA GLN A 29 -6.26 -46.60 21.56
C GLN A 29 -7.22 -45.51 21.05
N ILE A 30 -7.84 -45.73 19.88
CA ILE A 30 -8.95 -44.89 19.42
C ILE A 30 -10.14 -45.21 20.32
N VAL A 31 -10.27 -44.46 21.40
CA VAL A 31 -11.45 -44.47 22.24
C VAL A 31 -12.47 -43.54 21.59
N THR A 32 -13.41 -44.13 20.85
CA THR A 32 -14.58 -43.42 20.32
C THR A 32 -15.59 -43.20 21.44
N ASN A 33 -15.26 -42.32 22.38
CA ASN A 33 -16.24 -41.78 23.33
C ASN A 33 -16.48 -40.33 22.92
N THR A 34 -17.47 -40.12 22.06
CA THR A 34 -17.99 -38.78 21.76
C THR A 34 -18.83 -38.34 22.96
N ASP A 35 -18.19 -37.64 23.90
CA ASP A 35 -18.86 -36.94 24.98
C ASP A 35 -19.60 -35.73 24.38
N PRO A 36 -20.86 -35.43 24.75
CA PRO A 36 -21.53 -34.19 24.37
C PRO A 36 -20.74 -32.91 24.68
N GLN A 37 -19.73 -32.98 25.55
CA GLN A 37 -18.82 -31.86 25.83
C GLN A 37 -17.76 -31.61 24.75
N ASP A 38 -17.33 -32.62 23.98
CA ASP A 38 -16.39 -32.42 22.84
C ASP A 38 -17.07 -31.68 21.68
N LEU A 39 -18.40 -31.80 21.57
CA LEU A 39 -19.17 -31.05 20.58
C LEU A 39 -19.29 -29.57 20.95
N ALA A 40 -19.16 -29.21 22.24
CA ALA A 40 -19.13 -27.82 22.69
C ALA A 40 -17.80 -27.13 22.33
N GLU A 41 -16.68 -27.86 22.35
CA GLU A 41 -15.36 -27.34 21.97
C GLU A 41 -15.25 -27.06 20.47
N VAL A 42 -15.88 -27.90 19.63
CA VAL A 42 -15.91 -27.69 18.17
C VAL A 42 -16.87 -26.55 17.75
N THR A 43 -17.97 -26.32 18.49
CA THR A 43 -18.85 -25.15 18.26
C THR A 43 -18.31 -23.84 18.83
N ALA A 44 -17.30 -23.86 19.71
CA ALA A 44 -16.62 -22.65 20.18
C ALA A 44 -15.63 -22.08 19.15
N ILE A 45 -15.45 -22.75 18.01
CA ILE A 45 -14.66 -22.27 16.85
C ILE A 45 -15.57 -21.54 15.83
N GLY A 46 -16.70 -21.01 16.30
CA GLY A 46 -17.64 -20.21 15.52
C GLY A 46 -17.76 -18.80 16.12
N GLU A 47 -17.27 -17.81 15.38
CA GLU A 47 -17.39 -16.37 15.66
C GLU A 47 -16.61 -15.83 16.87
N ASP A 48 -15.28 -15.85 16.77
CA ASP A 48 -14.51 -14.71 17.25
C ASP A 48 -13.67 -14.09 16.12
N TRP A 49 -14.34 -13.29 15.28
CA TRP A 49 -13.65 -12.29 14.47
C TRP A 49 -13.48 -11.02 15.29
N ASN A 50 -12.91 -11.10 16.51
CA ASN A 50 -12.29 -9.95 17.14
C ASN A 50 -11.01 -9.65 16.37
N LEU A 51 -11.21 -9.02 15.20
CA LEU A 51 -10.21 -8.26 14.48
C LEU A 51 -9.69 -7.22 15.47
N ASP A 52 -8.60 -7.58 16.14
CA ASP A 52 -7.89 -6.85 17.17
C ASP A 52 -8.22 -5.34 17.15
N SER A 53 -9.02 -4.91 18.11
CA SER A 53 -9.23 -3.49 18.42
C SER A 53 -7.92 -2.74 18.70
N ALA A 54 -6.82 -3.47 18.95
CA ALA A 54 -5.45 -2.96 18.99
C ALA A 54 -4.94 -2.48 17.61
N ASN A 55 -5.32 -3.15 16.52
CA ASN A 55 -4.94 -2.80 15.15
C ASN A 55 -5.76 -1.61 14.60
N ALA A 56 -6.86 -1.22 15.26
CA ALA A 56 -7.60 0.01 14.98
C ALA A 56 -7.10 1.22 15.80
N GLY A 57 -6.24 1.01 16.81
CA GLY A 57 -5.76 2.08 17.69
C GLY A 57 -4.90 3.12 16.98
N TRP A 58 -4.08 2.70 16.00
CA TRP A 58 -3.30 3.64 15.18
C TRP A 58 -4.19 4.44 14.23
N LEU A 59 -5.19 3.81 13.61
CA LEU A 59 -6.19 4.46 12.76
C LEU A 59 -7.01 5.49 13.54
N LYS A 60 -7.47 5.14 14.75
CA LYS A 60 -8.22 6.06 15.63
C LYS A 60 -7.36 7.26 16.03
N LYS A 61 -6.11 7.05 16.46
CA LYS A 61 -5.17 8.13 16.77
C LYS A 61 -4.86 9.00 15.55
N GLY A 62 -4.86 8.42 14.35
CA GLY A 62 -4.66 9.11 13.07
C GLY A 62 -5.80 10.01 12.71
N LEU A 63 -7.01 9.49 12.86
CA LEU A 63 -8.22 10.24 12.63
C LEU A 63 -8.38 11.37 13.66
N GLU A 64 -8.06 11.11 14.92
CA GLU A 64 -8.13 12.11 15.99
C GLU A 64 -7.10 13.24 15.80
N LYS A 65 -5.83 12.92 15.46
CA LYS A 65 -4.82 13.92 15.08
C LYS A 65 -5.24 14.73 13.85
N TRP A 66 -5.82 14.08 12.84
CA TRP A 66 -6.27 14.74 11.61
C TRP A 66 -7.43 15.70 11.87
N GLN A 67 -8.38 15.32 12.73
CA GLN A 67 -9.49 16.19 13.14
C GLN A 67 -9.02 17.37 14.00
N GLN A 68 -8.08 17.15 14.92
CA GLN A 68 -7.59 18.20 15.80
C GLN A 68 -6.76 19.26 15.07
N ASN A 69 -5.96 18.88 14.06
CA ASN A 69 -5.05 19.80 13.37
C ASN A 69 -4.86 19.48 11.87
N PRO A 70 -5.90 19.65 11.04
CA PRO A 70 -5.80 19.36 9.60
C PRO A 70 -4.77 20.27 8.90
N GLY A 71 -4.63 21.52 9.35
CA GLY A 71 -3.70 22.51 8.77
C GLY A 71 -2.22 22.13 8.92
N LEU A 72 -1.80 21.61 10.09
CA LEU A 72 -0.42 21.17 10.32
C LEU A 72 -0.10 19.91 9.50
N MET A 73 -1.08 19.04 9.28
CA MET A 73 -0.94 17.83 8.47
C MET A 73 -0.79 18.17 6.99
N LEU A 74 -1.65 19.08 6.48
CA LEU A 74 -1.54 19.64 5.14
C LEU A 74 -0.19 20.31 4.92
N TYR A 75 0.30 21.06 5.92
CA TYR A 75 1.62 21.67 5.89
C TYR A 75 2.75 20.62 5.81
N LYS A 76 2.70 19.57 6.64
CA LYS A 76 3.65 18.45 6.61
C LYS A 76 3.64 17.71 5.27
N LEU A 77 2.46 17.53 4.67
CA LEU A 77 2.31 16.96 3.34
C LEU A 77 2.95 17.88 2.29
N GLN A 78 2.63 19.19 2.33
CA GLN A 78 3.15 20.21 1.42
C GLN A 78 4.69 20.28 1.42
N THR A 79 5.31 20.31 2.59
CA THR A 79 6.78 20.34 2.69
C THR A 79 7.45 19.02 2.29
N SER A 80 6.72 17.89 2.33
CA SER A 80 7.26 16.55 2.05
C SER A 80 7.00 16.03 0.62
N PHE A 81 6.34 16.81 -0.26
CA PHE A 81 6.00 16.36 -1.63
C PHE A 81 7.20 15.83 -2.42
N TYR A 82 8.39 16.40 -2.27
CA TYR A 82 9.60 15.90 -2.96
C TYR A 82 9.91 14.44 -2.56
N LYS A 83 9.80 14.11 -1.27
CA LYS A 83 10.02 12.75 -0.75
C LYS A 83 8.97 11.78 -1.28
N PHE A 84 7.75 12.27 -1.46
CA PHE A 84 6.66 11.51 -2.03
C PHE A 84 6.79 11.29 -3.53
N SER A 85 7.30 12.26 -4.30
CA SER A 85 7.59 12.07 -5.74
C SER A 85 8.65 10.99 -5.96
N TRP A 86 9.70 10.98 -5.13
CA TRP A 86 10.72 9.93 -5.19
C TRP A 86 10.19 8.56 -4.77
N LEU A 87 9.14 8.49 -3.94
CA LEU A 87 8.49 7.23 -3.54
C LEU A 87 7.45 6.74 -4.56
N LEU A 88 6.77 7.67 -5.24
CA LEU A 88 5.77 7.35 -6.24
C LEU A 88 6.37 6.66 -7.47
N ILE A 89 7.59 7.05 -7.86
CA ILE A 89 8.30 6.45 -9.00
C ILE A 89 8.60 4.94 -8.77
N PRO A 90 9.34 4.53 -7.73
CA PRO A 90 9.63 3.12 -7.45
C PRO A 90 8.38 2.32 -7.11
N LEU A 91 7.34 2.97 -6.55
CA LEU A 91 6.05 2.33 -6.33
C LEU A 91 5.34 2.03 -7.66
N SER A 92 5.31 2.97 -8.61
CA SER A 92 4.51 2.87 -9.85
C SER A 92 5.17 2.05 -10.97
N VAL A 93 6.50 2.10 -11.08
CA VAL A 93 7.28 1.34 -12.08
C VAL A 93 6.92 -0.16 -12.11
N PRO A 94 6.85 -0.90 -10.98
CA PRO A 94 6.52 -2.32 -11.01
C PRO A 94 5.09 -2.58 -11.50
N PHE A 95 4.13 -1.70 -11.24
CA PHE A 95 2.77 -1.86 -11.77
C PHE A 95 2.72 -1.66 -13.28
N VAL A 96 3.39 -0.63 -13.80
CA VAL A 96 3.49 -0.44 -15.26
C VAL A 96 4.25 -1.60 -15.90
N TRP A 97 5.30 -2.09 -15.25
CA TRP A 97 6.03 -3.26 -15.72
C TRP A 97 5.14 -4.50 -15.77
N LEU A 98 4.26 -4.71 -14.77
CA LEU A 98 3.30 -5.82 -14.75
C LEU A 98 2.39 -5.80 -15.99
N LEU A 99 2.00 -4.61 -16.47
CA LEU A 99 1.21 -4.43 -17.69
C LEU A 99 1.97 -4.89 -18.96
N PHE A 100 3.29 -4.76 -18.96
CA PHE A 100 4.17 -5.15 -20.06
C PHE A 100 4.97 -6.43 -19.78
N PHE A 101 4.69 -7.15 -18.69
CA PHE A 101 5.47 -8.30 -18.24
C PHE A 101 5.62 -9.37 -19.34
N TRP A 102 4.60 -9.52 -20.18
CA TRP A 102 4.60 -10.45 -21.31
C TRP A 102 5.40 -9.97 -22.54
N LYS A 103 5.66 -8.68 -22.70
CA LYS A 103 6.49 -8.11 -23.78
C LYS A 103 7.85 -7.69 -23.22
N ARG A 104 8.80 -8.63 -23.20
CA ARG A 104 10.22 -8.44 -22.82
C ARG A 104 11.03 -7.40 -23.63
N ARG A 105 10.40 -6.69 -24.58
CA ARG A 105 11.06 -5.64 -25.38
C ARG A 105 11.31 -4.36 -24.57
N PHE A 106 10.51 -4.09 -23.53
CA PHE A 106 10.56 -2.82 -22.80
C PHE A 106 11.32 -2.98 -21.48
N ARG A 107 12.20 -2.00 -21.18
CA ARG A 107 13.02 -2.01 -19.97
C ARG A 107 12.31 -1.27 -18.84
N ALA A 108 12.63 -1.58 -17.59
CA ALA A 108 12.12 -0.87 -16.41
C ALA A 108 12.37 0.64 -16.47
N TYR A 109 13.50 1.06 -17.08
CA TYR A 109 13.82 2.46 -17.33
C TYR A 109 12.79 3.17 -18.22
N ASP A 110 12.33 2.52 -19.29
CA ASP A 110 11.32 3.09 -20.20
C ASP A 110 9.98 3.32 -19.47
N HIS A 111 9.64 2.43 -18.52
CA HIS A 111 8.45 2.56 -17.69
C HIS A 111 8.58 3.71 -16.67
N ALA A 112 9.74 3.87 -16.05
CA ALA A 112 9.99 4.99 -15.13
C ALA A 112 9.87 6.34 -15.85
N ILE A 113 10.45 6.46 -17.04
CA ILE A 113 10.33 7.64 -17.89
C ILE A 113 8.86 7.91 -18.28
N PHE A 114 8.12 6.87 -18.66
CA PHE A 114 6.70 6.99 -19.00
C PHE A 114 5.88 7.58 -17.85
N VAL A 115 6.12 7.12 -16.62
CA VAL A 115 5.43 7.64 -15.44
C VAL A 115 5.80 9.09 -15.17
N THR A 116 7.09 9.44 -15.20
CA THR A 116 7.55 10.80 -14.87
C THR A 116 7.06 11.83 -15.88
N TYR A 117 7.07 11.50 -17.19
CA TYR A 117 6.47 12.38 -18.20
C TYR A 117 4.96 12.52 -18.03
N SER A 118 4.26 11.43 -17.68
CA SER A 118 2.81 11.50 -17.43
C SER A 118 2.49 12.39 -16.23
N LEU A 119 3.29 12.31 -15.17
CA LEU A 119 3.13 13.16 -13.98
C LEU A 119 3.39 14.63 -14.31
N ALA A 120 4.45 14.94 -15.04
CA ALA A 120 4.76 16.30 -15.47
C ALA A 120 3.67 16.90 -16.38
N PHE A 121 3.10 16.10 -17.28
CA PHE A 121 1.98 16.57 -18.10
C PHE A 121 0.75 16.90 -17.24
N MET A 122 0.42 16.04 -16.27
CA MET A 122 -0.74 16.26 -15.40
C MET A 122 -0.56 17.50 -14.51
N THR A 123 0.64 17.75 -13.98
CA THR A 123 0.91 18.97 -13.22
C THR A 123 0.83 20.21 -14.08
N LEU A 124 1.35 20.18 -15.31
CA LEU A 124 1.19 21.27 -16.29
C LEU A 124 -0.27 21.48 -16.69
N LEU A 125 -1.05 20.40 -16.84
CA LEU A 125 -2.48 20.47 -17.16
C LEU A 125 -3.26 21.14 -16.03
N ILE A 126 -3.02 20.74 -14.77
CA ILE A 126 -3.62 21.37 -13.60
C ILE A 126 -3.26 22.85 -13.55
N LEU A 127 -1.99 23.19 -13.77
CA LEU A 127 -1.53 24.57 -13.81
C LEU A 127 -2.23 25.38 -14.92
N ALA A 128 -2.35 24.80 -16.13
CA ALA A 128 -3.06 25.42 -17.25
C ALA A 128 -4.56 25.63 -16.95
N ILE A 129 -5.20 24.66 -16.30
CA ILE A 129 -6.60 24.76 -15.86
C ILE A 129 -6.77 25.89 -14.83
N VAL A 130 -5.90 25.96 -13.83
CA VAL A 130 -5.94 27.02 -12.80
C VAL A 130 -5.77 28.39 -13.43
N LEU A 131 -4.77 28.56 -14.31
CA LEU A 131 -4.54 29.81 -15.03
C LEU A 131 -5.72 30.16 -15.94
N GLY A 132 -6.30 29.17 -16.64
CA GLY A 132 -7.49 29.37 -17.48
C GLY A 132 -8.72 29.79 -16.67
N GLY A 133 -8.93 29.20 -15.50
CA GLY A 133 -10.00 29.59 -14.58
C GLY A 133 -9.81 31.02 -14.06
N MET A 134 -8.58 31.41 -13.70
CA MET A 134 -8.26 32.78 -13.30
C MET A 134 -8.44 33.80 -14.43
N ALA A 135 -8.22 33.39 -15.68
CA ALA A 135 -8.43 34.21 -16.87
C ALA A 135 -9.91 34.38 -17.26
N GLY A 136 -10.85 33.82 -16.49
CA GLY A 136 -12.28 33.92 -16.74
C GLY A 136 -12.82 32.92 -17.77
N MET A 137 -12.11 31.82 -18.03
CA MET A 137 -12.61 30.76 -18.92
C MET A 137 -13.92 30.18 -18.35
N PRO A 138 -14.95 29.95 -19.19
CA PRO A 138 -16.21 29.38 -18.72
C PRO A 138 -16.01 28.02 -18.08
N THR A 139 -16.67 27.81 -16.94
CA THR A 139 -16.54 26.61 -16.11
C THR A 139 -16.82 25.33 -16.90
N SER A 140 -17.72 25.38 -17.89
CA SER A 140 -18.03 24.26 -18.77
C SER A 140 -16.81 23.79 -19.56
N ILE A 141 -16.04 24.71 -20.16
CA ILE A 141 -14.82 24.38 -20.92
C ILE A 141 -13.75 23.80 -19.99
N VAL A 142 -13.58 24.42 -18.81
CA VAL A 142 -12.62 23.95 -17.81
C VAL A 142 -12.98 22.54 -17.33
N ALA A 143 -14.26 22.28 -17.03
CA ALA A 143 -14.75 20.98 -16.59
C ALA A 143 -14.60 19.90 -17.68
N LEU A 144 -15.02 20.21 -18.91
CA LEU A 144 -14.87 19.31 -20.06
C LEU A 144 -13.39 18.99 -20.35
N GLY A 145 -12.53 20.01 -20.34
CA GLY A 145 -11.09 19.84 -20.52
C GLY A 145 -10.49 18.95 -19.43
N SER A 146 -10.85 19.19 -18.17
CA SER A 146 -10.38 18.40 -17.02
C SER A 146 -10.79 16.93 -17.11
N LEU A 147 -11.96 16.64 -17.67
CA LEU A 147 -12.47 15.28 -17.79
C LEU A 147 -11.93 14.53 -19.02
N LEU A 148 -11.81 15.20 -20.16
CA LEU A 148 -11.45 14.57 -21.43
C LEU A 148 -9.95 14.55 -21.72
N ILE A 149 -9.20 15.57 -21.29
CA ILE A 149 -7.76 15.65 -21.60
C ILE A 149 -6.97 14.50 -20.97
N PRO A 150 -7.18 14.11 -19.69
CA PRO A 150 -6.43 13.01 -19.08
C PRO A 150 -6.52 11.66 -19.83
N PRO A 151 -7.71 11.12 -20.14
CA PRO A 151 -7.79 9.84 -20.86
C PRO A 151 -7.23 9.94 -22.28
N ILE A 152 -7.42 11.07 -22.97
CA ILE A 152 -6.87 11.30 -24.32
C ILE A 152 -5.33 11.35 -24.26
N HIS A 153 -4.77 12.04 -23.27
CA HIS A 153 -3.33 12.11 -23.04
C HIS A 153 -2.76 10.71 -22.82
N ILE A 154 -3.31 9.91 -21.89
CA ILE A 154 -2.79 8.57 -21.60
C ILE A 154 -2.89 7.67 -22.82
N TYR A 155 -3.98 7.72 -23.59
CA TYR A 155 -4.11 6.96 -24.84
C TYR A 155 -3.04 7.32 -25.87
N LYS A 156 -2.84 8.62 -26.14
CA LYS A 156 -1.83 9.10 -27.09
C LYS A 156 -0.42 8.78 -26.60
N HIS A 157 -0.17 8.96 -25.32
CA HIS A 157 1.12 8.69 -24.69
C HIS A 157 1.46 7.21 -24.81
N LEU A 158 0.57 6.30 -24.37
CA LEU A 158 0.77 4.85 -24.42
C LEU A 158 0.98 4.35 -25.85
N ARG A 159 0.20 4.87 -26.81
CA ARG A 159 0.36 4.50 -28.21
C ARG A 159 1.68 5.00 -28.80
N GLY A 160 2.08 6.22 -28.45
CA GLY A 160 3.31 6.86 -28.94
C GLY A 160 4.57 6.22 -28.39
N THR A 161 4.67 6.03 -27.06
CA THR A 161 5.88 5.46 -26.43
C THR A 161 6.11 4.00 -26.79
N TYR A 162 5.04 3.22 -26.92
CA TYR A 162 5.17 1.78 -27.12
C TYR A 162 4.81 1.31 -28.55
N ALA A 163 4.43 2.23 -29.45
CA ALA A 163 4.06 1.96 -30.84
C ALA A 163 2.98 0.87 -31.00
N LEU A 164 1.89 0.96 -30.24
CA LEU A 164 0.81 -0.04 -30.24
C LEU A 164 -0.22 0.15 -31.37
N SER A 165 -0.86 -0.96 -31.76
CA SER A 165 -2.09 -0.95 -32.55
C SER A 165 -3.28 -0.41 -31.74
N ARG A 166 -4.31 0.12 -32.42
CA ARG A 166 -5.47 0.80 -31.80
C ARG A 166 -6.20 -0.10 -30.78
N PHE A 167 -6.43 -1.36 -31.14
CA PHE A 167 -7.10 -2.33 -30.26
C PHE A 167 -6.24 -2.72 -29.04
N SER A 168 -4.94 -2.94 -29.24
CA SER A 168 -4.03 -3.26 -28.13
C SER A 168 -3.87 -2.08 -27.16
N ALA A 169 -3.83 -0.86 -27.70
CA ALA A 169 -3.75 0.35 -26.91
C ALA A 169 -4.98 0.56 -26.03
N PHE A 170 -6.19 0.27 -26.52
CA PHE A 170 -7.42 0.44 -25.75
C PHE A 170 -7.49 -0.53 -24.56
N TRP A 171 -7.25 -1.82 -24.78
CA TRP A 171 -7.26 -2.80 -23.68
C TRP A 171 -6.24 -2.46 -22.59
N ARG A 172 -5.01 -2.10 -23.01
CA ARG A 172 -3.95 -1.72 -22.08
C ARG A 172 -4.22 -0.37 -21.42
N LEU A 173 -4.91 0.56 -22.08
CA LEU A 173 -5.38 1.79 -21.44
C LEU A 173 -6.32 1.48 -20.29
N SER A 174 -7.31 0.60 -20.49
CA SER A 174 -8.25 0.20 -19.43
C SER A 174 -7.52 -0.42 -18.24
N VAL A 175 -6.60 -1.36 -18.47
CA VAL A 175 -5.79 -1.98 -17.41
C VAL A 175 -4.89 -0.94 -16.73
N LEU A 176 -4.24 -0.07 -17.51
CA LEU A 176 -3.38 0.99 -16.98
C LEU A 176 -4.17 1.96 -16.10
N SER A 177 -5.37 2.35 -16.48
CA SER A 177 -6.24 3.21 -15.68
C SER A 177 -6.58 2.58 -14.32
N ILE A 178 -6.85 1.27 -14.28
CA ILE A 178 -7.08 0.53 -13.04
C ILE A 178 -5.80 0.51 -12.19
N LEU A 179 -4.63 0.23 -12.79
CA LEU A 179 -3.36 0.25 -12.07
C LEU A 179 -3.01 1.62 -11.53
N ILE A 180 -3.27 2.70 -12.28
CA ILE A 180 -3.10 4.07 -11.81
C ILE A 180 -4.00 4.31 -10.60
N ALA A 181 -5.26 3.88 -10.63
CA ALA A 181 -6.17 4.03 -9.49
C ALA A 181 -5.68 3.26 -8.26
N ILE A 182 -5.15 2.04 -8.44
CA ILE A 182 -4.55 1.24 -7.36
C ILE A 182 -3.31 1.95 -6.78
N VAL A 183 -2.39 2.40 -7.63
CA VAL A 183 -1.18 3.12 -7.20
C VAL A 183 -1.53 4.40 -6.46
N LEU A 184 -2.50 5.17 -6.96
CA LEU A 184 -3.00 6.36 -6.29
C LEU A 184 -3.65 6.01 -4.94
N GLY A 185 -4.45 4.94 -4.88
CA GLY A 185 -5.04 4.46 -3.63
C GLY A 185 -3.98 4.08 -2.60
N LEU A 186 -3.00 3.26 -2.99
CA LEU A 186 -1.86 2.87 -2.14
C LEU A 186 -1.06 4.08 -1.67
N PHE A 187 -0.78 5.02 -2.59
CA PHE A 187 -0.08 6.24 -2.28
C PHE A 187 -0.87 7.10 -1.28
N THR A 188 -2.18 7.28 -1.48
CA THR A 188 -3.06 7.99 -0.53
C THR A 188 -3.12 7.29 0.82
N SER A 189 -3.23 5.96 0.88
CA SER A 189 -3.15 5.21 2.13
C SER A 189 -1.83 5.45 2.85
N LEU A 190 -0.73 5.51 2.11
CA LEU A 190 0.60 5.81 2.67
C LEU A 190 0.72 7.26 3.14
N LEU A 191 0.10 8.22 2.45
CA LEU A 191 0.01 9.60 2.92
C LEU A 191 -0.80 9.70 4.22
N MET A 192 -1.89 8.93 4.34
CA MET A 192 -2.70 8.90 5.56
C MET A 192 -1.92 8.28 6.72
N LEU A 193 -1.20 7.19 6.46
CA LEU A 193 -0.33 6.53 7.43
C LEU A 193 0.80 7.47 7.89
N LEU A 194 1.54 8.07 6.95
CA LEU A 194 2.68 8.94 7.28
C LEU A 194 2.24 10.30 7.84
N GLY A 195 1.10 10.82 7.40
CA GLY A 195 0.50 12.02 7.96
C GLY A 195 0.17 11.83 9.43
N LEU A 196 -0.37 10.68 9.81
CA LEU A 196 -0.70 10.34 11.21
C LEU A 196 0.53 10.37 12.15
N PHE A 197 1.75 10.09 11.67
CA PHE A 197 2.94 10.06 12.51
C PHE A 197 3.51 11.47 12.81
#